data_AF-A0A954YVI1-F1
#
_entry.id   AF-A0A954YVI1-F1
#
_cell.length_a   1.000
_cell.length_b   1.000
_cell.length_c   1.000
_cell.angle_alpha   90.00
_cell.angle_beta   90.00
_cell.angle_gamma   90.00
#
_symmetry.space_group_name_H-M   'P 1'
#
loop_
_entity.id
_entity.type
_entity.pdbx_description
1 polymer ?
#
loop_
_entity_poly.entity_id
_entity_poly.type
_entity_poly.pdbx_seq_one_letter_code
_entity_poly.pdbx_strand_id
1 'polypeptide(L)'
;MALDIPDTSVCLNCRYLLRGLDIPVCPECGRQFDPEVPATYTDQNHRGILYRWSHPPRNWLRYMLIFWAVTSLMLASDPGSSFYDFSESLGGRRFFWFLPTTIWLMPLAIGAICLAIGLQHLASWTFARRLHKKGAPQFNSQLMKWWWAPLCVGLVLSTLLYSWPIWIRFQFCRSSLESMAKNQLAIGKGVVGDQSCGGYQFDAVLIYPLQENDVAFLTVSKEIGAGFIYSPDPDLDRDFAHRLGKHWFYTTNWGNWPW
;
A
#
# COMPACT_ATOMS: atom_id res chain seq x y z
N MET A 1 -18.03 9.53 54.04
CA MET A 1 -19.01 9.10 53.03
C MET A 1 -18.26 9.13 51.73
N ALA A 2 -18.01 7.97 51.10
CA ALA A 2 -17.19 7.94 49.89
C ALA A 2 -17.88 8.74 48.77
N LEU A 3 -17.10 9.51 48.00
CA LEU A 3 -17.63 10.28 46.88
C LEU A 3 -18.12 9.33 45.78
N ASP A 4 -19.33 9.56 45.26
CA ASP A 4 -19.91 8.79 44.16
C ASP A 4 -19.31 9.26 42.83
N ILE A 5 -18.14 8.72 42.50
CA ILE A 5 -17.39 9.02 41.28
C ILE A 5 -17.26 7.72 40.48
N PRO A 6 -17.49 7.71 39.16
CA PRO A 6 -17.27 6.52 38.34
C PRO A 6 -15.84 5.99 38.51
N ASP A 7 -15.69 4.68 38.68
CA ASP A 7 -14.40 4.01 38.91
C ASP A 7 -13.34 4.26 37.82
N THR A 8 -13.77 4.72 36.65
CA THR A 8 -12.95 5.04 35.47
C THR A 8 -12.53 6.51 35.38
N SER A 9 -12.85 7.32 36.38
CA SER A 9 -12.51 8.74 36.43
C SER A 9 -11.02 8.95 36.71
N VAL A 10 -10.39 9.84 35.95
CA VAL A 10 -8.99 10.23 36.13
C VAL A 10 -8.82 11.74 36.26
N CYS A 11 -7.80 12.15 37.02
CA CYS A 11 -7.41 13.55 37.17
C CYS A 11 -7.00 14.14 35.82
N LEU A 12 -7.50 15.35 35.51
CA LEU A 12 -7.19 16.07 34.28
C LEU A 12 -5.70 16.41 34.12
N ASN A 13 -4.97 16.58 35.23
CA ASN A 13 -3.56 16.98 35.20
C ASN A 13 -2.62 15.77 35.11
N CYS A 14 -2.60 14.94 36.16
CA CYS A 14 -1.65 13.82 36.27
C CYS A 14 -2.19 12.46 35.81
N ARG A 15 -3.45 12.36 35.39
CA ARG A 15 -4.12 11.11 34.98
C ARG A 15 -4.26 10.04 36.09
N TYR A 16 -4.06 10.38 37.36
CA TYR A 16 -4.29 9.46 38.49
C TYR A 16 -5.78 9.06 38.58
N LEU A 17 -6.06 7.80 38.93
CA LEU A 17 -7.41 7.24 39.10
C LEU A 17 -8.08 7.79 40.37
N LEU A 18 -9.24 8.43 40.23
CA LEU A 18 -9.94 9.12 41.31
C LEU A 18 -10.94 8.22 42.07
N ARG A 19 -10.67 6.92 42.17
CA ARG A 19 -11.57 5.96 42.82
C ARG A 19 -11.36 5.91 44.34
N GLY A 20 -12.44 5.81 45.09
CA GLY A 20 -12.40 5.57 46.55
C GLY A 20 -11.75 6.68 47.38
N LEU A 21 -11.82 7.93 46.92
CA LEU A 21 -11.30 9.09 47.65
C LEU A 21 -12.37 9.64 48.59
N ASP A 22 -11.98 9.93 49.84
CA ASP A 22 -12.85 10.59 50.82
C ASP A 22 -12.90 12.12 50.64
N ILE A 23 -11.86 12.69 50.02
CA ILE A 23 -11.70 14.13 49.81
C ILE A 23 -11.57 14.38 48.31
N PRO A 24 -12.23 15.40 47.74
CA PRO A 24 -12.22 15.68 46.30
C PRO A 24 -10.92 16.40 45.86
N VAL A 25 -9.77 15.81 46.21
CA VAL A 25 -8.42 16.29 45.91
C VAL A 25 -7.60 15.14 45.35
N CYS A 26 -6.91 15.38 44.24
CA CYS A 26 -6.00 14.38 43.67
C CYS A 26 -4.78 14.16 44.58
N PRO A 27 -4.48 12.92 45.01
CA PRO A 27 -3.37 12.65 45.93
C PRO A 27 -2.00 12.89 45.29
N GLU A 28 -1.88 12.74 43.97
CA GLU A 28 -0.60 12.90 43.26
C GLU A 28 -0.23 14.36 42.98
N CYS A 29 -1.21 15.23 42.66
CA CYS A 29 -0.92 16.60 42.23
C CYS A 29 -1.63 17.69 43.05
N GLY A 30 -2.42 17.32 44.06
CA GLY A 30 -3.14 18.26 44.92
C GLY A 30 -4.27 19.03 44.23
N ARG A 31 -4.56 18.74 42.95
CA ARG A 31 -5.63 19.41 42.20
C ARG A 31 -6.99 19.06 42.80
N GLN A 32 -7.75 20.08 43.18
CA GLN A 32 -9.16 19.95 43.53
C GLN A 32 -9.98 19.61 42.29
N PHE A 33 -10.95 18.72 42.47
CA PHE A 33 -11.98 18.42 41.48
C PHE A 33 -13.35 18.46 42.17
N ASP A 34 -14.42 18.45 41.42
CA ASP A 34 -15.79 18.49 41.94
C ASP A 34 -16.56 17.30 41.34
N PRO A 35 -16.99 16.32 42.17
CA PRO A 35 -17.73 15.15 41.71
C PRO A 35 -19.02 15.50 40.97
N GLU A 36 -19.68 16.61 41.36
CA GLU A 36 -20.95 17.06 40.78
C GLU A 36 -20.75 17.76 39.42
N VAL A 37 -19.50 18.13 39.10
CA VAL A 37 -19.14 18.84 37.88
C VAL A 37 -18.20 17.98 37.03
N PRO A 38 -18.72 17.19 36.07
CA PRO A 38 -17.93 16.28 35.22
C PRO A 38 -16.80 16.95 34.45
N ALA A 39 -16.88 18.27 34.23
CA ALA A 39 -15.83 19.05 33.58
C ALA A 39 -14.53 19.17 34.40
N THR A 40 -14.55 18.82 35.69
CA THR A 40 -13.38 18.90 36.57
C THR A 40 -12.51 17.64 36.57
N TYR A 41 -13.01 16.53 36.00
CA TYR A 41 -12.29 15.28 35.82
C TYR A 41 -12.50 14.73 34.40
N THR A 42 -11.89 13.60 34.06
CA THR A 42 -12.16 12.88 32.81
C THR A 42 -12.58 11.47 33.12
N ASP A 43 -13.79 11.09 32.74
CA ASP A 43 -14.17 9.68 32.73
C ASP A 43 -13.60 8.98 31.50
N GLN A 44 -12.82 7.91 31.71
CA GLN A 44 -12.28 7.10 30.63
C GLN A 44 -13.37 6.28 29.90
N ASN A 45 -14.50 5.98 30.54
CA ASN A 45 -15.59 5.21 29.93
C ASN A 45 -16.55 6.08 29.11
N HIS A 46 -16.77 7.35 29.48
CA HIS A 46 -17.56 8.31 28.68
C HIS A 46 -16.91 8.76 27.38
N ARG A 47 -15.75 8.21 27.04
CA ARG A 47 -15.24 8.28 25.67
C ARG A 47 -16.13 7.40 24.80
N GLY A 48 -17.23 7.99 24.33
CA GLY A 48 -18.27 7.32 23.57
C GLY A 48 -17.70 6.52 22.41
N ILE A 49 -18.49 5.58 21.88
CA ILE A 49 -18.11 4.71 20.76
C ILE A 49 -17.43 5.51 19.64
N LEU A 50 -17.93 6.71 19.32
CA LEU A 50 -17.33 7.62 18.34
C LEU A 50 -15.89 8.07 18.66
N TYR A 51 -15.56 8.34 19.94
CA TYR A 51 -14.18 8.66 20.34
C TYR A 51 -13.26 7.44 20.27
N ARG A 52 -13.77 6.26 20.64
CA ARG A 52 -13.03 4.99 20.48
C ARG A 52 -12.79 4.67 19.00
N TRP A 53 -13.73 5.01 18.13
CA TRP A 53 -13.63 4.84 16.68
C TRP A 53 -12.75 5.90 16.00
N SER A 54 -12.68 7.12 16.55
CA SER A 54 -11.82 8.19 16.02
C SER A 54 -10.35 8.04 16.39
N HIS A 55 -10.04 7.25 17.43
CA HIS A 55 -8.67 6.82 17.66
C HIS A 55 -8.34 5.75 16.63
N PRO A 56 -7.37 5.99 15.72
CA PRO A 56 -7.10 5.04 14.65
C PRO A 56 -6.81 3.67 15.29
N PRO A 57 -7.46 2.60 14.83
CA PRO A 57 -7.35 1.28 15.44
C PRO A 57 -5.88 0.90 15.63
N ARG A 58 -5.48 0.90 16.92
CA ARG A 58 -4.19 0.52 17.51
C ARG A 58 -3.22 -0.20 16.56
N ASN A 59 -2.34 0.49 15.83
CA ASN A 59 -1.25 -0.02 14.95
C ASN A 59 -1.59 -1.14 13.91
N TRP A 60 -2.53 -2.04 14.17
CA TRP A 60 -2.93 -3.19 13.38
C TRP A 60 -3.54 -2.76 12.06
N LEU A 61 -4.36 -1.69 12.04
CA LEU A 61 -4.90 -1.16 10.78
C LEU A 61 -3.76 -0.66 9.87
N ARG A 62 -2.73 -0.02 10.46
CA ARG A 62 -1.54 0.41 9.71
C ARG A 62 -0.80 -0.80 9.14
N TYR A 63 -0.55 -1.84 9.94
CA TYR A 63 0.11 -3.05 9.44
C TYR A 63 -0.73 -3.79 8.41
N MET A 64 -2.05 -3.84 8.58
CA MET A 64 -2.99 -4.40 7.62
C MET A 64 -2.92 -3.66 6.29
N LEU A 65 -2.99 -2.32 6.28
CA LEU A 65 -2.88 -1.52 5.06
C LEU A 65 -1.54 -1.68 4.36
N ILE A 66 -0.43 -1.75 5.12
CA ILE A 66 0.91 -1.99 4.55
C ILE A 66 0.99 -3.39 3.94
N PHE A 67 0.60 -4.42 4.70
CA PHE A 67 0.58 -5.81 4.25
C PHE A 67 -0.25 -5.95 2.96
N TRP A 68 -1.40 -5.29 2.93
CA TRP A 68 -2.28 -5.24 1.78
C TRP A 68 -1.65 -4.57 0.57
N ALA A 69 -1.13 -3.35 0.74
CA ALA A 69 -0.47 -2.63 -0.35
C ALA A 69 0.68 -3.46 -0.94
N VAL A 70 1.50 -4.08 -0.09
CA VAL A 70 2.60 -4.97 -0.51
C VAL A 70 2.07 -6.19 -1.26
N THR A 71 1.02 -6.84 -0.75
CA THR A 71 0.45 -8.03 -1.40
C THR A 71 -0.17 -7.69 -2.76
N SER A 72 -0.91 -6.58 -2.85
CA SER A 72 -1.45 -6.06 -4.12
C SER A 72 -0.34 -5.70 -5.10
N LEU A 73 0.75 -5.09 -4.63
CA LEU A 73 1.92 -4.78 -5.44
C LEU A 73 2.60 -6.06 -5.96
N MET A 74 2.77 -7.07 -5.11
CA MET A 74 3.36 -8.36 -5.50
C MET A 74 2.51 -9.06 -6.55
N LEU A 75 1.19 -9.10 -6.36
CA LEU A 75 0.24 -9.67 -7.32
C LEU A 75 0.23 -8.89 -8.65
N ALA A 76 0.19 -7.56 -8.60
CA ALA A 76 0.21 -6.72 -9.80
C ALA A 76 1.55 -6.77 -10.55
N SER A 77 2.63 -7.22 -9.88
CA SER A 77 3.96 -7.29 -10.48
C SER A 77 4.21 -8.61 -11.22
N ASP A 78 3.30 -9.58 -11.17
CA ASP A 78 3.47 -10.87 -11.83
C ASP A 78 2.97 -10.78 -13.29
N PRO A 79 3.88 -10.81 -14.29
CA PRO A 79 3.49 -10.69 -15.70
C PRO A 79 2.70 -11.90 -16.21
N GLY A 80 2.69 -13.01 -15.45
CA GLY A 80 1.93 -14.23 -15.75
C GLY A 80 0.61 -14.33 -14.99
N SER A 81 0.36 -13.49 -13.98
CA SER A 81 -0.95 -13.42 -13.35
C SER A 81 -1.89 -12.60 -14.23
N SER A 82 -2.16 -13.09 -15.43
CA SER A 82 -3.42 -12.77 -16.05
C SER A 82 -4.46 -13.22 -15.02
N PHE A 83 -5.17 -12.25 -14.44
CA PHE A 83 -6.22 -12.51 -13.45
C PHE A 83 -7.27 -13.53 -13.96
N TYR A 84 -7.29 -13.69 -15.29
CA TYR A 84 -8.08 -14.62 -16.06
C TYR A 84 -7.64 -16.08 -15.89
N ASP A 85 -6.34 -16.42 -15.83
CA ASP A 85 -5.90 -17.83 -15.72
C ASP A 85 -6.09 -18.43 -14.32
N PHE A 86 -5.88 -17.62 -13.28
CA PHE A 86 -6.22 -18.04 -11.90
C PHE A 86 -7.73 -18.27 -11.75
N SER A 87 -8.56 -17.58 -12.54
CA SER A 87 -10.01 -17.76 -12.56
C SER A 87 -10.45 -19.08 -13.20
N GLU A 88 -9.64 -19.65 -14.11
CA GLU A 88 -9.91 -20.92 -14.76
C GLU A 88 -9.51 -22.13 -13.90
N SER A 89 -8.37 -22.08 -13.19
CA SER A 89 -7.87 -23.25 -12.43
C SER A 89 -8.70 -23.61 -11.18
N LEU A 90 -9.49 -22.67 -10.63
CA LEU A 90 -10.30 -22.88 -9.42
C LEU A 90 -11.79 -23.17 -9.68
N GLY A 91 -12.20 -23.39 -10.94
CA GLY A 91 -13.43 -24.12 -11.27
C GLY A 91 -14.78 -23.47 -10.89
N GLY A 92 -14.86 -22.16 -10.64
CA GLY A 92 -16.09 -21.53 -10.13
C GLY A 92 -16.37 -20.09 -10.58
N ARG A 93 -16.95 -19.91 -11.78
CA ARG A 93 -17.36 -18.62 -12.39
C ARG A 93 -18.23 -17.68 -11.52
N ARG A 94 -18.85 -18.15 -10.43
CA ARG A 94 -19.79 -17.36 -9.61
C ARG A 94 -19.26 -16.93 -8.24
N PHE A 95 -18.33 -17.68 -7.64
CA PHE A 95 -17.76 -17.32 -6.33
C PHE A 95 -16.62 -16.28 -6.47
N PHE A 96 -16.03 -16.21 -7.67
CA PHE A 96 -14.82 -15.46 -7.93
C PHE A 96 -15.02 -14.01 -8.40
N TRP A 97 -16.25 -13.55 -8.64
CA TRP A 97 -16.47 -12.10 -8.76
C TRP A 97 -16.37 -11.42 -7.40
N PHE A 98 -16.65 -12.12 -6.29
CA PHE A 98 -16.70 -11.52 -4.95
C PHE A 98 -15.32 -11.35 -4.32
N LEU A 99 -14.44 -12.35 -4.34
CA LEU A 99 -13.12 -12.24 -3.71
C LEU A 99 -12.25 -11.11 -4.27
N PRO A 100 -12.00 -10.99 -5.57
CA PRO A 100 -11.14 -9.95 -6.10
C PRO A 100 -11.79 -8.57 -6.03
N THR A 101 -13.09 -8.44 -6.28
CA THR A 101 -13.75 -7.14 -6.11
C THR A 101 -13.78 -6.72 -4.65
N THR A 102 -13.98 -7.63 -3.69
CA THR A 102 -13.86 -7.28 -2.26
C THR A 102 -12.42 -6.96 -1.88
N ILE A 103 -11.45 -7.69 -2.43
CA ILE A 103 -10.02 -7.43 -2.25
C ILE A 103 -9.64 -6.03 -2.77
N TRP A 104 -10.20 -5.58 -3.89
CA TRP A 104 -9.87 -4.27 -4.48
C TRP A 104 -10.74 -3.12 -3.98
N LEU A 105 -12.02 -3.36 -3.69
CA LEU A 105 -12.97 -2.33 -3.23
C LEU A 105 -12.84 -2.05 -1.74
N MET A 106 -12.45 -3.03 -0.92
CA MET A 106 -12.31 -2.80 0.52
C MET A 106 -11.19 -1.80 0.85
N PRO A 107 -10.00 -1.83 0.23
CA PRO A 107 -8.98 -0.80 0.40
C PRO A 107 -9.43 0.59 -0.05
N LEU A 108 -10.21 0.68 -1.12
CA LEU A 108 -10.79 1.96 -1.56
C LEU A 108 -11.81 2.49 -0.56
N ALA A 109 -12.68 1.63 -0.04
CA ALA A 109 -13.67 2.00 0.97
C ALA A 109 -12.98 2.42 2.30
N ILE A 110 -12.04 1.61 2.80
CA ILE A 110 -11.26 1.93 4.01
C ILE A 110 -10.45 3.22 3.80
N GLY A 111 -9.84 3.35 2.62
CA GLY A 111 -9.09 4.54 2.21
C GLY A 111 -9.94 5.81 2.22
N ALA A 112 -11.13 5.74 1.62
CA ALA A 112 -12.09 6.84 1.60
C ALA A 112 -12.56 7.22 3.01
N ILE A 113 -12.84 6.23 3.87
CA ILE A 113 -13.20 6.45 5.28
C ILE A 113 -12.04 7.13 6.03
N CYS A 114 -10.81 6.65 5.85
CA CYS A 114 -9.64 7.23 6.50
C CYS A 114 -9.36 8.65 6.01
N LEU A 115 -9.54 8.92 4.71
CA LEU A 115 -9.44 10.24 4.12
C LEU A 115 -10.49 11.19 4.72
N ALA A 116 -11.75 10.75 4.80
CA ALA A 116 -12.83 11.54 5.39
C ALA A 116 -12.54 11.91 6.86
N ILE A 117 -12.06 10.95 7.66
CA ILE A 117 -11.68 11.20 9.06
C ILE A 117 -10.47 12.15 9.13
N GLY A 118 -9.47 11.98 8.27
CA GLY A 118 -8.31 12.86 8.17
C GLY A 118 -8.69 14.31 7.83
N LEU A 119 -9.60 14.49 6.86
CA LEU A 119 -10.14 15.80 6.48
C LEU A 119 -10.94 16.43 7.63
N GLN A 120 -11.74 15.66 8.36
CA GLN A 120 -12.46 16.13 9.54
C GLN A 120 -11.50 16.63 10.63
N HIS A 121 -10.40 15.91 10.89
CA HIS A 121 -9.37 16.36 11.84
C HIS A 121 -8.64 17.61 11.36
N LEU A 122 -8.34 17.72 10.06
CA LEU A 122 -7.71 18.90 9.48
C LEU A 122 -8.63 20.13 9.61
N ALA A 123 -9.93 19.98 9.33
CA ALA A 123 -10.94 21.01 9.52
C ALA A 123 -11.04 21.43 11.00
N SER A 124 -11.09 20.45 11.91
CA SER A 124 -11.12 20.70 13.36
C SER A 124 -9.88 21.45 13.84
N TRP A 125 -8.70 21.07 13.33
CA TRP A 125 -7.44 21.72 13.68
C TRP A 125 -7.35 23.14 13.13
N THR A 126 -7.69 23.36 11.87
CA THR A 126 -7.72 24.70 11.26
C THR A 126 -8.72 25.61 11.97
N PHE A 127 -9.88 25.09 12.38
CA PHE A 127 -10.86 25.82 13.18
C PHE A 127 -10.33 26.18 14.57
N ALA A 128 -9.74 25.21 15.29
CA ALA A 128 -9.13 25.46 16.60
C ALA A 128 -7.99 26.50 16.53
N ARG A 129 -7.20 26.48 15.45
CA ARG A 129 -6.11 27.43 15.21
C ARG A 129 -6.62 28.85 14.96
N ARG A 130 -7.81 29.01 14.37
CA ARG A 130 -8.47 30.32 14.21
C ARG A 130 -9.01 30.86 15.54
N LEU A 131 -9.46 29.98 16.44
CA LEU A 131 -10.03 30.37 17.72
C LEU A 131 -8.96 30.66 18.80
N HIS A 132 -7.86 29.91 18.84
CA HIS A 132 -6.80 30.14 19.82
C HIS A 132 -5.73 31.12 19.30
N LYS A 133 -5.90 32.42 19.59
CA LYS A 133 -4.94 33.49 19.24
C LYS A 133 -3.62 33.49 20.02
N LYS A 134 -3.46 32.69 21.08
CA LYS A 134 -2.25 32.70 21.92
C LYS A 134 -1.91 31.28 22.40
N GLY A 135 -0.93 30.67 21.75
CA GLY A 135 -0.42 29.33 22.06
C GLY A 135 -0.40 28.47 20.79
N ALA A 136 0.78 28.34 20.17
CA ALA A 136 0.92 27.47 19.01
C ALA A 136 0.60 26.03 19.45
N PRO A 137 -0.39 25.36 18.84
CA PRO A 137 -0.62 23.96 19.12
C PRO A 137 0.64 23.19 18.73
N GLN A 138 1.26 22.49 19.69
CA GLN A 138 2.38 21.59 19.41
C GLN A 138 1.95 20.65 18.28
N PHE A 139 2.80 20.52 17.26
CA PHE A 139 2.55 19.68 16.11
C PHE A 139 2.45 18.22 16.59
N ASN A 140 1.22 17.75 16.79
CA ASN A 140 0.97 16.46 17.40
C ASN A 140 1.39 15.37 16.38
N SER A 141 2.31 14.49 16.78
CA SER A 141 2.78 13.34 15.99
C SER A 141 1.65 12.42 15.54
N GLN A 142 0.44 12.57 16.10
CA GLN A 142 -0.77 11.93 15.62
C GLN A 142 -1.17 12.35 14.19
N LEU A 143 -0.88 13.57 13.75
CA LEU A 143 -1.21 14.03 12.39
C LEU A 143 -0.42 13.24 11.32
N MET A 144 0.85 12.91 11.61
CA MET A 144 1.69 12.05 10.77
C MET A 144 1.11 10.64 10.58
N LYS A 145 0.32 10.13 11.54
CA LYS A 145 -0.26 8.78 11.45
C LYS A 145 -1.34 8.68 10.38
N TRP A 146 -2.02 9.79 10.10
CA TRP A 146 -3.11 9.84 9.12
C TRP A 146 -2.62 9.96 7.67
N TRP A 147 -1.37 10.36 7.43
CA TRP A 147 -0.80 10.45 6.07
C TRP A 147 -0.48 9.09 5.43
N TRP A 148 -0.29 8.04 6.24
CA TRP A 148 0.02 6.71 5.72
C TRP A 148 -1.13 6.07 4.96
N ALA A 149 -2.37 6.26 5.40
CA ALA A 149 -3.54 5.68 4.74
C ALA A 149 -3.74 6.22 3.30
N PRO A 150 -3.79 7.55 3.05
CA PRO A 150 -3.92 8.06 1.69
C PRO A 150 -2.71 7.74 0.82
N LEU A 151 -1.50 7.65 1.40
CA LEU A 151 -0.31 7.20 0.66
C LEU A 151 -0.47 5.75 0.17
N CYS A 152 -0.90 4.83 1.03
CA CYS A 152 -1.12 3.43 0.65
C CYS A 152 -2.21 3.31 -0.42
N VAL A 153 -3.31 4.04 -0.26
CA VAL A 153 -4.41 4.07 -1.23
C VAL A 153 -3.95 4.64 -2.57
N GLY A 154 -3.18 5.73 -2.56
CA GLY A 154 -2.60 6.33 -3.75
C GLY A 154 -1.66 5.37 -4.47
N LEU A 155 -0.82 4.63 -3.72
CA LEU A 155 0.04 3.58 -4.29
C LEU A 155 -0.77 2.47 -4.96
N VAL A 156 -1.81 1.94 -4.31
CA VAL A 156 -2.68 0.91 -4.91
C VAL A 156 -3.45 1.42 -6.12
N LEU A 157 -3.96 2.66 -6.08
CA LEU A 157 -4.61 3.28 -7.24
C LEU A 157 -3.64 3.50 -8.39
N SER A 158 -2.40 3.89 -8.09
CA SER A 158 -1.38 4.08 -9.11
C SER A 158 -1.04 2.79 -9.85
N THR A 159 -1.13 1.61 -9.21
CA THR A 159 -0.90 0.33 -9.90
C THR A 159 -2.00 -0.03 -10.90
N LEU A 160 -3.20 0.56 -10.75
CA LEU A 160 -4.30 0.38 -11.72
C LEU A 160 -4.11 1.24 -12.97
N LEU A 161 -3.45 2.40 -12.82
CA LEU A 161 -3.26 3.37 -13.88
C LEU A 161 -1.90 3.24 -14.57
N TYR A 162 -0.90 2.75 -13.84
CA TYR A 162 0.49 2.71 -14.27
C TYR A 162 1.13 1.35 -13.93
N SER A 163 1.86 0.81 -14.88
CA SER A 163 2.61 -0.45 -14.73
C SER A 163 3.97 -0.29 -14.01
N TRP A 164 4.12 0.74 -13.17
CA TRP A 164 5.38 1.00 -12.47
C TRP A 164 5.86 -0.14 -11.55
N PRO A 165 5.00 -0.98 -10.92
CA PRO A 165 5.48 -2.09 -10.10
C PRO A 165 6.27 -3.12 -10.91
N ILE A 166 5.78 -3.43 -12.12
CA ILE A 166 6.46 -4.29 -13.08
C ILE A 166 7.81 -3.69 -13.44
N TRP A 167 7.87 -2.36 -13.65
CA TRP A 167 9.11 -1.66 -13.92
C TRP A 167 10.11 -1.74 -12.76
N ILE A 168 9.69 -1.52 -11.51
CA ILE A 168 10.58 -1.65 -10.35
C ILE A 168 11.11 -3.07 -10.24
N ARG A 169 10.24 -4.08 -10.37
CA ARG A 169 10.66 -5.49 -10.35
C ARG A 169 11.67 -5.78 -11.46
N PHE A 170 11.45 -5.22 -12.65
CA PHE A 170 12.36 -5.37 -13.77
C PHE A 170 13.73 -4.75 -13.48
N GLN A 171 13.77 -3.51 -12.95
CA GLN A 171 15.04 -2.87 -12.59
C GLN A 171 15.84 -3.70 -11.58
N PHE A 172 15.18 -4.31 -10.59
CA PHE A 172 15.84 -5.19 -9.64
C PHE A 172 16.34 -6.50 -10.25
N CYS A 173 15.70 -7.00 -11.31
CA CYS A 173 16.09 -8.25 -11.98
C CYS A 173 17.00 -8.05 -13.20
N ARG A 174 17.23 -6.80 -13.62
CA ARG A 174 17.93 -6.46 -14.86
C ARG A 174 19.30 -7.13 -14.97
N SER A 175 20.12 -7.05 -13.92
CA SER A 175 21.48 -7.63 -13.93
C SER A 175 21.47 -9.16 -14.09
N SER A 176 20.52 -9.84 -13.47
CA SER A 176 20.33 -11.29 -13.61
C SER A 176 19.89 -11.65 -15.03
N LEU A 177 18.97 -10.88 -15.61
CA LEU A 177 18.51 -11.07 -16.99
C LEU A 177 19.65 -10.86 -17.99
N GLU A 178 20.44 -9.81 -17.84
CA GLU A 178 21.64 -9.55 -18.66
C GLU A 178 22.73 -10.63 -18.52
N SER A 179 22.83 -11.26 -17.35
CA SER A 179 23.79 -12.34 -17.13
C SER A 179 23.31 -13.63 -17.79
N MET A 180 22.03 -13.97 -17.61
CA MET A 180 21.39 -15.10 -18.28
C MET A 180 21.47 -14.96 -19.80
N ALA A 181 21.23 -13.73 -20.29
CA ALA A 181 21.37 -13.35 -21.68
C ALA A 181 22.70 -13.74 -22.30
N LYS A 182 23.77 -13.21 -21.71
CA LYS A 182 25.15 -13.43 -22.16
C LYS A 182 25.53 -14.91 -22.10
N ASN A 183 25.11 -15.60 -21.03
CA ASN A 183 25.39 -17.03 -20.86
C ASN A 183 24.74 -17.87 -21.97
N GLN A 184 23.48 -17.60 -22.30
CA GLN A 184 22.78 -18.37 -23.33
C GLN A 184 23.30 -18.06 -24.74
N LEU A 185 23.71 -16.82 -24.99
CA LEU A 185 24.33 -16.43 -26.25
C LEU A 185 25.69 -17.11 -26.43
N ALA A 186 26.49 -17.20 -25.38
CA ALA A 186 27.75 -17.95 -25.38
C ALA A 186 27.57 -19.45 -25.65
N ILE A 187 26.41 -20.02 -25.28
CA ILE A 187 26.07 -21.43 -25.53
C ILE A 187 25.56 -21.64 -26.97
N GLY A 188 25.13 -20.59 -27.68
CA GLY A 188 24.59 -20.68 -29.04
C GLY A 188 23.23 -21.36 -29.12
N LYS A 189 22.47 -21.45 -28.02
CA LYS A 189 21.11 -22.00 -28.01
C LYS A 189 20.10 -20.88 -28.17
N GLY A 190 19.33 -20.92 -29.27
CA GLY A 190 18.29 -19.94 -29.56
C GLY A 190 16.99 -20.10 -28.76
N VAL A 191 16.77 -21.27 -28.14
CA VAL A 191 15.59 -21.55 -27.31
C VAL A 191 15.99 -22.28 -26.05
N VAL A 192 15.60 -21.74 -24.91
CA VAL A 192 15.76 -22.35 -23.60
C VAL A 192 14.37 -22.62 -23.04
N GLY A 193 14.10 -23.85 -22.59
CA GLY A 193 12.86 -24.18 -21.89
C GLY A 193 12.77 -23.51 -20.51
N ASP A 194 11.81 -23.96 -19.69
CA ASP A 194 11.48 -23.37 -18.40
C ASP A 194 12.72 -22.95 -17.57
N GLN A 195 12.85 -21.65 -17.34
CA GLN A 195 13.90 -21.08 -16.50
C GLN A 195 13.35 -19.98 -15.59
N SER A 196 13.82 -19.97 -14.35
CA SER A 196 13.62 -18.87 -13.42
C SER A 196 14.83 -17.94 -13.41
N CYS A 197 14.63 -16.64 -13.57
CA CYS A 197 15.69 -15.66 -13.41
C CYS A 197 15.21 -14.42 -12.64
N GLY A 198 15.86 -14.20 -11.49
CA GLY A 198 15.43 -13.19 -10.52
C GLY A 198 14.03 -13.52 -9.98
N GLY A 199 13.12 -12.56 -10.07
CA GLY A 199 11.72 -12.77 -9.74
C GLY A 199 10.88 -13.36 -10.88
N TYR A 200 11.41 -13.59 -12.07
CA TYR A 200 10.60 -14.00 -13.23
C TYR A 200 10.74 -15.50 -13.51
N GLN A 201 9.64 -16.11 -13.95
CA GLN A 201 9.61 -17.45 -14.50
C GLN A 201 9.27 -17.35 -15.99
N PHE A 202 10.07 -18.01 -16.82
CA PHE A 202 9.99 -17.95 -18.27
C PHE A 202 9.75 -19.35 -18.81
N ASP A 203 8.70 -19.55 -19.62
CA ASP A 203 8.40 -20.84 -20.28
C ASP A 203 9.35 -21.10 -21.46
N ALA A 204 9.67 -20.03 -22.18
CA ALA A 204 10.60 -20.07 -23.29
C ALA A 204 11.33 -18.73 -23.40
N VAL A 205 12.66 -18.79 -23.53
CA VAL A 205 13.49 -17.63 -23.83
C VAL A 205 14.01 -17.75 -25.25
N LEU A 206 13.53 -16.87 -26.12
CA LEU A 206 13.99 -16.71 -27.48
C LEU A 206 15.06 -15.62 -27.51
N ILE A 207 16.20 -15.95 -28.09
CA ILE A 207 17.34 -15.04 -28.20
C ILE A 207 17.54 -14.71 -29.66
N TYR A 208 17.37 -13.43 -30.00
CA TYR A 208 17.65 -12.92 -31.34
C TYR A 208 19.01 -12.20 -31.33
N PRO A 209 19.99 -12.65 -32.15
CA PRO A 209 21.21 -11.90 -32.34
C PRO A 209 20.91 -10.64 -33.15
N LEU A 210 21.16 -9.47 -32.56
CA LEU A 210 20.91 -8.17 -33.16
C LEU A 210 22.26 -7.48 -33.31
N GLN A 211 22.87 -7.61 -34.50
CA GLN A 211 24.25 -7.18 -34.75
C GLN A 211 25.28 -7.79 -33.77
N GLU A 212 26.57 -7.47 -33.94
CA GLU A 212 27.70 -8.26 -33.42
C GLU A 212 27.79 -8.35 -31.89
N ASN A 213 26.96 -7.61 -31.13
CA ASN A 213 26.96 -7.62 -29.66
C ASN A 213 25.58 -7.40 -28.97
N ASP A 214 24.49 -7.10 -29.69
CA ASP A 214 23.20 -6.85 -29.04
C ASP A 214 22.29 -8.08 -29.03
N VAL A 215 21.49 -8.16 -27.97
CA VAL A 215 20.69 -9.33 -27.66
C VAL A 215 19.28 -8.90 -27.32
N ALA A 216 18.29 -9.34 -28.11
CA ALA A 216 16.90 -9.24 -27.70
C ALA A 216 16.42 -10.53 -27.03
N PHE A 217 15.78 -10.37 -25.87
CA PHE A 217 15.04 -11.42 -25.18
C PHE A 217 13.59 -11.33 -25.60
N LEU A 218 13.04 -12.42 -26.12
CA LEU A 218 11.61 -12.63 -26.13
C LEU A 218 11.29 -13.72 -25.11
N THR A 219 10.60 -13.37 -24.03
CA THR A 219 9.86 -14.37 -23.28
C THR A 219 8.49 -14.53 -23.91
N VAL A 220 8.09 -15.75 -24.22
CA VAL A 220 6.72 -16.05 -24.63
C VAL A 220 6.14 -16.94 -23.55
N SER A 221 5.18 -16.43 -22.78
CA SER A 221 4.31 -17.35 -22.05
C SER A 221 3.42 -18.04 -23.08
N LYS A 222 3.48 -19.37 -23.14
CA LYS A 222 2.70 -20.14 -24.13
C LYS A 222 1.20 -19.99 -23.92
N GLU A 223 0.78 -19.73 -22.70
CA GLU A 223 -0.63 -19.66 -22.32
C GLU A 223 -1.23 -18.29 -22.65
N ILE A 224 -0.48 -17.20 -22.42
CA ILE A 224 -1.04 -15.84 -22.40
C ILE A 224 -0.77 -15.08 -23.71
N GLY A 225 0.17 -15.56 -24.55
CA GLY A 225 0.60 -14.84 -25.74
C GLY A 225 1.20 -13.47 -25.42
N ALA A 226 1.58 -13.26 -24.15
CA ALA A 226 2.19 -12.06 -23.62
C ALA A 226 3.66 -12.32 -23.36
N GLY A 227 4.45 -11.27 -23.52
CA GLY A 227 5.90 -11.37 -23.42
C GLY A 227 6.56 -10.05 -23.16
N PHE A 228 7.82 -10.15 -22.79
CA PHE A 228 8.68 -9.02 -22.44
C PHE A 228 9.83 -9.00 -23.42
N ILE A 229 10.07 -7.84 -24.02
CA ILE A 229 11.21 -7.63 -24.90
C ILE A 229 12.28 -6.83 -24.19
N TYR A 230 13.41 -7.45 -23.93
CA TYR A 230 14.58 -6.72 -23.46
C TYR A 230 15.58 -6.58 -24.59
N SER A 231 15.86 -5.35 -25.01
CA SER A 231 16.98 -5.00 -25.89
C SER A 231 17.90 -4.03 -25.14
N PRO A 232 19.23 -4.18 -25.18
CA PRO A 232 20.13 -3.15 -24.66
C PRO A 232 20.10 -1.88 -25.52
N ASP A 233 19.75 -2.01 -26.81
CA ASP A 233 19.59 -0.89 -27.74
C ASP A 233 18.13 -0.38 -27.74
N PRO A 234 17.88 0.88 -27.33
CA PRO A 234 16.55 1.47 -27.27
C PRO A 234 15.94 1.83 -28.63
N ASP A 235 16.75 2.02 -29.67
CA ASP A 235 16.23 2.37 -31.01
C ASP A 235 15.63 1.14 -31.70
N LEU A 236 16.21 -0.02 -31.41
CA LEU A 236 15.81 -1.30 -31.95
C LEU A 236 14.46 -1.81 -31.43
N ASP A 237 14.10 -1.41 -30.19
CA ASP A 237 12.85 -1.81 -29.53
C ASP A 237 11.62 -1.31 -30.32
N ARG A 238 11.71 -0.15 -30.98
CA ARG A 238 10.58 0.44 -31.74
C ARG A 238 10.22 -0.35 -32.99
N ASP A 239 11.21 -0.75 -33.77
CA ASP A 239 10.99 -1.46 -35.03
C ASP A 239 10.53 -2.90 -34.79
N PHE A 240 11.06 -3.54 -33.74
CA PHE A 240 10.67 -4.89 -33.35
C PHE A 240 9.28 -4.91 -32.72
N ALA A 241 8.95 -3.90 -31.90
CA ALA A 241 7.64 -3.72 -31.31
C ALA A 241 6.51 -3.69 -32.35
N HIS A 242 6.75 -2.93 -33.42
CA HIS A 242 5.76 -2.76 -34.46
C HIS A 242 5.43 -4.07 -35.21
N ARG A 243 6.33 -5.07 -35.15
CA ARG A 243 6.16 -6.39 -35.80
C ARG A 243 5.46 -7.42 -34.92
N LEU A 244 5.58 -7.31 -33.59
CA LEU A 244 5.11 -8.33 -32.64
C LEU A 244 3.67 -8.10 -32.14
N GLY A 245 3.07 -6.95 -32.41
CA GLY A 245 1.67 -6.67 -32.13
C GLY A 245 1.43 -6.05 -30.74
N LYS A 246 0.15 -5.89 -30.37
CA LYS A 246 -0.30 -5.02 -29.25
C LYS A 246 -0.15 -5.60 -27.84
N HIS A 247 0.34 -6.83 -27.68
CA HIS A 247 0.33 -7.55 -26.39
C HIS A 247 1.71 -7.69 -25.72
N TRP A 248 2.69 -6.89 -26.15
CA TRP A 248 4.07 -6.96 -25.67
C TRP A 248 4.42 -5.76 -24.80
N PHE A 249 5.19 -6.01 -23.74
CA PHE A 249 5.72 -4.97 -22.87
C PHE A 249 7.16 -4.65 -23.29
N TYR A 250 7.41 -3.37 -23.63
CA TYR A 250 8.68 -2.84 -24.15
C TYR A 250 9.38 -2.03 -23.07
N THR A 251 10.71 -2.05 -23.00
CA THR A 251 11.41 -1.88 -21.70
C THR A 251 12.49 -0.81 -21.75
N THR A 252 12.86 -0.40 -22.95
CA THR A 252 14.14 0.28 -23.18
C THR A 252 14.02 1.80 -23.18
N ASN A 253 12.82 2.37 -23.38
CA ASN A 253 12.65 3.82 -23.48
C ASN A 253 11.29 4.32 -22.94
N TRP A 254 11.15 4.41 -21.61
CA TRP A 254 9.88 4.78 -20.95
C TRP A 254 9.66 6.29 -20.76
N GLY A 255 10.54 7.15 -21.30
CA GLY A 255 10.36 8.60 -21.24
C GLY A 255 9.14 9.11 -22.04
N ASN A 256 8.65 8.33 -23.01
CA ASN A 256 7.57 8.72 -23.92
C ASN A 256 6.61 7.54 -24.15
N TRP A 257 5.69 7.28 -23.22
CA TRP A 257 4.51 6.47 -23.53
C TRP A 257 3.36 7.41 -23.93
N PRO A 258 2.91 7.39 -25.20
CA PRO A 258 1.60 7.94 -25.53
C PRO A 258 0.55 6.91 -25.11
N TRP A 259 -0.44 7.37 -24.36
CA TRP A 259 -1.68 6.64 -24.08
C TRP A 259 -2.52 6.52 -25.35
#